data_AF-A0A383WIT8-F1
#
_entry.id   AF-A0A383WIT8-F1
#
_cell.length_a   1.000
_cell.length_b   1.000
_cell.length_c   1.000
_cell.angle_alpha   90.00
_cell.angle_beta   90.00
_cell.angle_gamma   90.00
#
_symmetry.space_group_name_H-M   'P 1'
#
loop_
_entity.id
_entity.type
_entity.pdbx_description
1 polymer ?
#
loop_
_entity_poly.entity_id
_entity_poly.type
_entity_poly.pdbx_seq_one_letter_code
_entity_poly.pdbx_strand_id
1 'polypeptide(L)'
;MQVKAFVKPVSGSVFCLAASFSVSCRSCCPTSTVPASRCLSVKLSNRTPRSQQQQPGECVAHHQQTPHSTPQAAACSNSHSPTPTQRSSNKHTLMAFLQQQQQRLAAGQQRQRAAAPAVLRSSISRRTLLRPLAAAAPTKAGLIDGKKIAEDIRKEIAAEVQQLQKAAGRAPGLAVVLVGARKDSETYVRSKKKACAEVGFESFGTDLAEDVSQEELLRVVAQYNADPKVDGILVQLPLPKHINEQAVLDAISLEKDVDGFHPQNIGSLAMRGRNPTFVSCTPKGCMELLKRSGVQVAGKTAAVVGRSNIVGLPAALLLQNADATVTMVHSRTPNAEEVVRAADIVIAACGKAEMVKGDWIKPGAVVIDVGINAVDDASAKRGYRLVGDVAFAEAAAVASMITPVPGGVGPMTIAMLLQNTLEGYKRRVASR
;
A
#
# COMPACT_ATOMS: atom_id res chain seq x y z
N MET A 1 37.87 34.82 26.77
CA MET A 1 37.19 35.86 27.57
C MET A 1 35.76 35.43 27.84
N GLN A 2 35.17 35.86 28.96
CA GLN A 2 33.75 35.64 29.30
C GLN A 2 32.87 36.83 28.82
N VAL A 3 31.60 36.87 29.28
CA VAL A 3 30.66 38.02 29.29
C VAL A 3 29.99 38.30 27.93
N LYS A 4 28.65 38.38 27.81
CA LYS A 4 27.52 38.11 28.74
C LYS A 4 26.28 37.72 27.94
N ALA A 5 25.34 36.98 28.55
CA ALA A 5 23.98 36.89 28.05
C ALA A 5 23.16 38.14 28.39
N PHE A 6 22.15 38.47 27.57
CA PHE A 6 21.16 39.51 27.87
C PHE A 6 19.76 39.03 27.48
N VAL A 7 18.78 39.20 28.36
CA VAL A 7 17.40 38.73 28.17
C VAL A 7 16.42 39.75 28.78
N LYS A 8 15.45 40.19 27.96
CA LYS A 8 14.13 40.81 28.25
C LYS A 8 13.81 41.91 27.23
N PRO A 9 12.52 42.24 26.99
CA PRO A 9 11.35 41.38 27.00
C PRO A 9 10.54 41.49 25.68
N VAL A 10 9.69 40.50 25.38
CA VAL A 10 8.75 40.60 24.25
C VAL A 10 7.41 41.13 24.76
N SER A 11 6.99 42.30 24.29
CA SER A 11 5.59 42.74 24.30
C SER A 11 4.91 42.30 23.00
N GLY A 12 3.62 41.96 23.07
CA GLY A 12 2.92 41.31 21.96
C GLY A 12 2.40 42.27 20.89
N SER A 13 2.34 41.77 19.65
CA SER A 13 1.44 42.23 18.59
C SER A 13 0.99 41.04 17.76
N VAL A 14 -0.31 40.94 17.49
CA VAL A 14 -0.90 39.84 16.71
C VAL A 14 -0.71 40.11 15.22
N PHE A 15 -0.15 39.14 14.49
CA PHE A 15 -0.11 39.16 13.02
C PHE A 15 -0.70 37.87 12.45
N CYS A 16 -1.90 37.97 11.89
CA CYS A 16 -2.45 36.95 11.00
C CYS A 16 -1.80 37.07 9.62
N LEU A 17 -0.95 36.12 9.23
CA LEU A 17 -0.50 35.99 7.84
C LEU A 17 -1.49 35.13 7.05
N ALA A 18 -2.39 35.77 6.31
CA ALA A 18 -3.17 35.13 5.26
C ALA A 18 -2.39 35.20 3.94
N ALA A 19 -1.80 34.08 3.51
CA ALA A 19 -1.07 34.02 2.24
C ALA A 19 -2.04 33.68 1.09
N SER A 20 -2.37 34.68 0.26
CA SER A 20 -3.11 34.49 -1.00
C SER A 20 -2.23 34.89 -2.18
N PHE A 21 -1.67 33.92 -2.88
CA PHE A 21 -0.97 34.18 -4.15
C PHE A 21 -1.99 34.36 -5.28
N SER A 22 -1.99 35.54 -5.88
CA SER A 22 -2.71 35.82 -7.12
C SER A 22 -1.70 36.19 -8.20
N VAL A 23 -1.64 35.40 -9.28
CA VAL A 23 -0.76 35.65 -10.43
C VAL A 23 -1.48 36.59 -11.39
N SER A 24 -0.84 37.69 -11.76
CA SER A 24 -1.37 38.62 -12.76
C SER A 24 -0.27 39.01 -13.75
N CYS A 25 -0.47 38.67 -15.02
CA CYS A 25 0.42 39.08 -16.11
C CYS A 25 0.12 40.52 -16.54
N ARG A 26 1.17 41.29 -16.89
CA ARG A 26 1.13 42.33 -17.92
C ARG A 26 2.54 42.60 -18.47
N SER A 27 2.59 42.95 -19.74
CA SER A 27 3.81 43.17 -20.54
C SER A 27 3.93 44.65 -20.96
N CYS A 28 4.87 44.95 -21.87
CA CYS A 28 5.20 46.27 -22.46
C CYS A 28 6.17 47.13 -21.61
N CYS A 29 7.14 47.88 -22.17
CA CYS A 29 7.52 48.08 -23.59
C CYS A 29 9.04 48.44 -23.74
N PRO A 30 9.60 48.52 -24.98
CA PRO A 30 11.05 48.54 -25.25
C PRO A 30 11.62 49.84 -25.83
N THR A 31 12.96 49.92 -26.00
CA THR A 31 13.64 50.90 -26.89
C THR A 31 14.93 50.38 -27.55
N SER A 32 14.94 50.29 -28.89
CA SER A 32 16.05 50.62 -29.84
C SER A 32 17.43 49.90 -29.75
N THR A 33 18.28 49.81 -30.80
CA THR A 33 18.40 50.49 -32.12
C THR A 33 18.74 49.49 -33.27
N VAL A 34 18.45 49.85 -34.54
CA VAL A 34 18.71 49.02 -35.76
C VAL A 34 18.99 49.95 -36.97
N PRO A 35 20.12 49.80 -37.70
CA PRO A 35 20.15 49.22 -39.07
C PRO A 35 21.51 48.45 -39.34
N ALA A 36 22.00 48.06 -40.54
CA ALA A 36 21.64 48.31 -41.94
C ALA A 36 22.17 47.23 -42.94
N SER A 37 21.67 47.28 -44.20
CA SER A 37 22.35 47.20 -45.53
C SER A 37 23.71 46.49 -45.76
N ARG A 38 24.02 45.85 -46.92
CA ARG A 38 23.23 45.33 -48.09
C ARG A 38 24.18 44.61 -49.10
N CYS A 39 23.64 43.78 -50.02
CA CYS A 39 24.30 43.18 -51.22
C CYS A 39 25.39 42.10 -50.91
N LEU A 40 25.87 41.25 -51.85
CA LEU A 40 25.73 41.15 -53.32
C LEU A 40 25.77 39.65 -53.80
N SER A 41 25.36 39.36 -55.04
CA SER A 41 25.29 38.01 -55.64
C SER A 41 26.59 37.51 -56.33
N VAL A 42 26.72 36.18 -56.59
CA VAL A 42 27.24 35.56 -57.85
C VAL A 42 27.11 34.01 -57.85
N LYS A 43 27.25 33.35 -59.02
CA LYS A 43 27.06 31.90 -59.30
C LYS A 43 28.39 31.15 -59.63
N LEU A 44 28.26 29.85 -59.96
CA LEU A 44 29.20 28.92 -60.67
C LEU A 44 30.10 28.08 -59.74
N SER A 45 30.41 26.78 -59.98
CA SER A 45 29.87 25.70 -60.87
C SER A 45 30.43 24.33 -60.33
N ASN A 46 30.53 23.13 -60.96
CA ASN A 46 30.35 22.62 -62.33
C ASN A 46 30.29 21.05 -62.39
N ARG A 47 30.02 20.48 -63.58
CA ARG A 47 30.39 19.13 -64.12
C ARG A 47 29.89 17.82 -63.47
N THR A 48 29.06 17.10 -64.23
CA THR A 48 29.07 15.62 -64.39
C THR A 48 30.19 15.21 -65.39
N PRO A 49 30.57 13.91 -65.60
CA PRO A 49 29.78 12.99 -66.48
C PRO A 49 29.93 11.44 -66.31
N ARG A 50 28.87 10.70 -66.74
CA ARG A 50 28.91 9.38 -67.46
C ARG A 50 29.44 8.10 -66.72
N SER A 51 29.11 6.87 -67.13
CA SER A 51 28.31 6.35 -68.28
C SER A 51 27.72 4.94 -68.04
N GLN A 52 26.49 4.70 -68.56
CA GLN A 52 26.00 3.51 -69.32
C GLN A 52 26.11 2.08 -68.70
N GLN A 53 25.21 1.12 -68.92
CA GLN A 53 23.95 0.97 -69.70
C GLN A 53 23.13 -0.21 -69.06
N GLN A 54 21.90 -0.63 -69.43
CA GLN A 54 20.98 -0.34 -70.54
C GLN A 54 19.49 -0.42 -70.10
N GLN A 55 18.62 -0.94 -70.97
CA GLN A 55 17.14 -1.07 -71.01
C GLN A 55 16.83 -2.19 -72.07
N PRO A 56 15.58 -2.46 -72.57
CA PRO A 56 14.21 -1.97 -72.28
C PRO A 56 13.21 -3.13 -71.98
N GLY A 57 11.88 -2.99 -71.92
CA GLY A 57 10.90 -1.89 -72.08
C GLY A 57 9.58 -2.27 -71.36
N GLU A 58 8.38 -1.71 -71.61
CA GLU A 58 7.96 -0.61 -72.48
C GLU A 58 6.58 -0.03 -72.03
N CYS A 59 6.18 1.07 -72.69
CA CYS A 59 5.00 1.96 -72.59
C CYS A 59 3.57 1.30 -72.57
N VAL A 60 2.41 1.99 -72.48
CA VAL A 60 2.00 3.41 -72.67
C VAL A 60 0.80 3.77 -71.75
N ALA A 61 0.32 5.02 -71.80
CA ALA A 61 -0.99 5.49 -71.27
C ALA A 61 -1.83 6.09 -72.45
N HIS A 62 -2.93 6.89 -72.34
CA HIS A 62 -3.51 7.69 -71.26
C HIS A 62 -4.93 8.23 -71.61
N HIS A 63 -5.59 8.96 -70.70
CA HIS A 63 -6.72 9.91 -70.91
C HIS A 63 -8.13 9.37 -71.33
N GLN A 64 -9.27 10.07 -71.19
CA GLN A 64 -9.75 11.14 -70.25
C GLN A 64 -11.26 11.48 -70.53
N GLN A 65 -11.88 12.28 -69.64
CA GLN A 65 -13.03 13.21 -69.84
C GLN A 65 -14.42 12.86 -69.25
N THR A 66 -15.19 13.93 -68.98
CA THR A 66 -16.49 14.03 -68.28
C THR A 66 -17.49 14.83 -69.14
N PRO A 67 -18.75 15.10 -68.68
CA PRO A 67 -19.01 16.44 -68.13
C PRO A 67 -20.14 16.59 -67.07
N HIS A 68 -20.12 17.73 -66.35
CA HIS A 68 -21.18 18.55 -65.69
C HIS A 68 -22.52 17.92 -65.20
N SER A 69 -23.07 18.31 -64.03
CA SER A 69 -23.46 19.69 -63.68
C SER A 69 -23.88 19.90 -62.19
N THR A 70 -24.11 21.17 -61.81
CA THR A 70 -24.56 21.73 -60.50
C THR A 70 -25.64 22.84 -60.79
N PRO A 71 -26.27 23.62 -59.86
CA PRO A 71 -25.83 24.05 -58.51
C PRO A 71 -26.94 24.29 -57.42
N GLN A 72 -26.52 25.01 -56.36
CA GLN A 72 -27.27 25.84 -55.38
C GLN A 72 -27.45 25.31 -53.95
N ALA A 73 -27.66 26.26 -53.03
CA ALA A 73 -27.37 26.15 -51.60
C ALA A 73 -28.30 27.01 -50.73
N ALA A 74 -28.41 26.65 -49.45
CA ALA A 74 -28.96 27.48 -48.38
C ALA A 74 -28.25 27.14 -47.06
N ALA A 75 -28.18 28.10 -46.13
CA ALA A 75 -27.59 27.93 -44.82
C ALA A 75 -28.66 27.96 -43.72
N CYS A 76 -28.43 27.25 -42.60
CA CYS A 76 -28.59 27.83 -41.25
C CYS A 76 -28.04 26.91 -40.15
N SER A 77 -27.87 27.51 -38.97
CA SER A 77 -27.33 26.89 -37.75
C SER A 77 -28.35 26.03 -37.01
N ASN A 78 -27.86 25.12 -36.14
CA ASN A 78 -28.63 24.67 -34.98
C ASN A 78 -27.77 24.11 -33.83
N SER A 79 -27.06 25.00 -33.12
CA SER A 79 -26.41 24.68 -31.84
C SER A 79 -27.45 24.66 -30.71
N HIS A 80 -27.77 23.46 -30.20
CA HIS A 80 -28.75 23.32 -29.13
C HIS A 80 -28.25 23.92 -27.81
N SER A 81 -28.95 24.95 -27.32
CA SER A 81 -28.77 25.55 -26.00
C SER A 81 -30.15 25.74 -25.34
N PRO A 82 -30.31 25.44 -24.03
CA PRO A 82 -31.62 25.40 -23.39
C PRO A 82 -32.17 26.79 -23.06
N THR A 83 -33.48 26.98 -23.27
CA THR A 83 -34.19 28.25 -23.09
C THR A 83 -34.49 28.58 -21.61
N PRO A 84 -34.63 29.86 -21.24
CA PRO A 84 -34.57 30.32 -19.85
C PRO A 84 -35.90 30.26 -19.07
N THR A 85 -36.63 29.13 -19.12
CA THR A 85 -37.91 28.95 -18.37
C THR A 85 -37.90 27.87 -17.29
N GLN A 86 -36.89 27.00 -17.22
CA GLN A 86 -36.75 25.97 -16.18
C GLN A 86 -35.70 26.29 -15.09
N ARG A 87 -35.54 27.57 -14.71
CA ARG A 87 -34.52 28.02 -13.72
C ARG A 87 -35.05 28.60 -12.40
N SER A 88 -36.37 28.69 -12.20
CA SER A 88 -36.99 29.19 -10.97
C SER A 88 -37.36 28.07 -9.97
N SER A 89 -37.96 26.97 -10.45
CA SER A 89 -38.49 25.87 -9.61
C SER A 89 -37.44 25.25 -8.69
N ASN A 90 -36.28 24.85 -9.23
CA ASN A 90 -35.25 24.14 -8.45
C ASN A 90 -34.54 24.99 -7.38
N LYS A 91 -34.64 26.34 -7.43
CA LYS A 91 -34.05 27.19 -6.38
C LYS A 91 -34.84 27.13 -5.07
N HIS A 92 -36.17 27.11 -5.13
CA HIS A 92 -37.01 27.03 -3.94
C HIS A 92 -36.85 25.66 -3.24
N THR A 93 -36.84 24.57 -4.01
CA THR A 93 -36.64 23.21 -3.47
C THR A 93 -35.27 23.06 -2.78
N LEU A 94 -34.20 23.60 -3.39
CA LEU A 94 -32.86 23.53 -2.80
C LEU A 94 -32.74 24.38 -1.52
N MET A 95 -33.30 25.59 -1.50
CA MET A 95 -33.30 26.45 -0.31
C MET A 95 -34.14 25.83 0.83
N ALA A 96 -35.31 25.26 0.53
CA ALA A 96 -36.13 24.56 1.51
C ALA A 96 -35.39 23.37 2.14
N PHE A 97 -34.67 22.58 1.34
CA PHE A 97 -33.86 21.47 1.82
C PHE A 97 -32.69 21.94 2.72
N LEU A 98 -31.96 22.99 2.32
CA LEU A 98 -30.88 23.57 3.12
C LEU A 98 -31.39 24.15 4.44
N GLN A 99 -32.54 24.84 4.43
CA GLN A 99 -33.17 25.39 5.62
C GLN A 99 -33.66 24.28 6.57
N GLN A 100 -34.21 23.18 6.05
CA GLN A 100 -34.59 22.01 6.84
C GLN A 100 -33.37 21.31 7.47
N GLN A 101 -32.22 21.26 6.77
CA GLN A 101 -30.97 20.74 7.34
C GLN A 101 -30.42 21.65 8.45
N GLN A 102 -30.43 22.97 8.28
CA GLN A 102 -30.02 23.92 9.32
C GLN A 102 -30.89 23.80 10.58
N GLN A 103 -32.22 23.67 10.44
CA GLN A 103 -33.13 23.46 11.56
C GLN A 103 -32.85 22.15 12.32
N ARG A 104 -32.51 21.05 11.61
CA ARG A 104 -32.11 19.78 12.23
C ARG A 104 -30.80 19.90 13.03
N LEU A 105 -29.82 20.63 12.50
CA LEU A 105 -28.54 20.88 13.19
C LEU A 105 -28.73 21.71 14.48
N ALA A 106 -29.57 22.75 14.43
CA ALA A 106 -29.90 23.57 15.61
C ALA A 106 -30.59 22.75 16.72
N ALA A 107 -31.59 21.93 16.34
CA ALA A 107 -32.29 21.04 17.28
C ALA A 107 -31.36 19.98 17.89
N GLY A 108 -30.36 19.50 17.14
CA GLY A 108 -29.32 18.61 17.66
C GLY A 108 -28.45 19.25 18.74
N GLN A 109 -28.01 20.50 18.53
CA GLN A 109 -27.16 21.21 19.49
C GLN A 109 -27.89 21.58 20.80
N GLN A 110 -29.19 21.87 20.76
CA GLN A 110 -29.96 22.12 21.98
C GLN A 110 -30.09 20.86 22.87
N ARG A 111 -30.13 19.65 22.29
CA ARG A 111 -30.20 18.39 23.06
C ARG A 111 -28.90 18.03 23.79
N GLN A 112 -27.78 18.67 23.48
CA GLN A 112 -26.48 18.42 24.15
C GLN A 112 -26.14 19.42 25.27
N ARG A 113 -27.00 20.40 25.57
CA ARG A 113 -26.76 21.41 26.62
C ARG A 113 -27.55 21.21 27.92
N ALA A 114 -28.25 20.09 28.09
CA ALA A 114 -29.19 19.86 29.19
C ALA A 114 -28.86 18.62 30.05
N ALA A 115 -27.59 18.41 30.43
CA ALA A 115 -27.19 17.43 31.44
C ALA A 115 -25.83 17.77 32.08
N ALA A 116 -25.84 18.52 33.19
CA ALA A 116 -24.66 18.77 34.02
C ALA A 116 -25.06 18.69 35.51
N PRO A 117 -24.68 17.63 36.25
CA PRO A 117 -24.99 17.52 37.67
C PRO A 117 -24.10 18.46 38.50
N ALA A 118 -24.66 19.05 39.56
CA ALA A 118 -23.97 20.02 40.41
C ALA A 118 -22.88 19.34 41.27
N VAL A 119 -21.74 20.01 41.43
CA VAL A 119 -20.63 19.54 42.29
C VAL A 119 -20.97 19.80 43.76
N LEU A 120 -21.51 18.79 44.45
CA LEU A 120 -21.71 18.85 45.89
C LEU A 120 -20.37 18.62 46.61
N ARG A 121 -19.85 19.63 47.30
CA ARG A 121 -18.67 19.49 48.17
C ARG A 121 -19.07 18.74 49.45
N SER A 122 -18.60 17.51 49.62
CA SER A 122 -18.61 16.81 50.91
C SER A 122 -17.21 16.34 51.28
N SER A 123 -16.74 16.72 52.47
CA SER A 123 -15.43 16.33 53.00
C SER A 123 -15.48 14.94 53.63
N ILE A 124 -14.82 13.95 53.01
CA ILE A 124 -14.67 12.60 53.58
C ILE A 124 -13.18 12.33 53.85
N SER A 125 -12.89 11.64 54.95
CA SER A 125 -11.57 11.60 55.57
C SER A 125 -10.51 10.80 54.80
N ARG A 126 -9.25 11.25 54.86
CA ARG A 126 -8.09 10.49 54.38
C ARG A 126 -7.79 9.29 55.29
N ARG A 127 -8.31 8.10 54.99
CA ARG A 127 -7.72 6.81 55.41
C ARG A 127 -8.28 5.60 54.65
N THR A 128 -7.91 5.47 53.38
CA THR A 128 -7.98 4.18 52.66
C THR A 128 -6.55 3.66 52.50
N LEU A 129 -6.27 2.49 53.05
CA LEU A 129 -4.96 1.86 52.94
C LEU A 129 -4.68 1.47 51.49
N LEU A 130 -3.52 1.87 50.96
CA LEU A 130 -2.99 1.35 49.71
C LEU A 130 -2.59 -0.12 49.89
N ARG A 131 -3.58 -1.01 49.84
CA ARG A 131 -3.36 -2.45 49.65
C ARG A 131 -2.61 -2.61 48.32
N PRO A 132 -1.41 -3.21 48.29
CA PRO A 132 -0.72 -3.46 47.04
C PRO A 132 -1.63 -4.28 46.13
N LEU A 133 -1.70 -3.91 44.85
CA LEU A 133 -2.15 -4.86 43.84
C LEU A 133 -1.13 -6.00 43.88
N ALA A 134 -1.55 -7.18 44.36
CA ALA A 134 -0.71 -8.36 44.30
C ALA A 134 -0.38 -8.58 42.82
N ALA A 135 0.91 -8.64 42.49
CA ALA A 135 1.33 -8.98 41.14
C ALA A 135 0.69 -10.32 40.78
N ALA A 136 -0.13 -10.34 39.71
CA ALA A 136 -0.75 -11.57 39.26
C ALA A 136 0.36 -12.59 38.99
N ALA A 137 0.19 -13.82 39.50
CA ALA A 137 1.14 -14.90 39.21
C ALA A 137 1.29 -15.03 37.68
N PRO A 138 2.50 -15.29 37.15
CA PRO A 138 2.78 -15.21 35.73
C PRO A 138 1.97 -16.25 34.94
N THR A 139 0.80 -15.84 34.46
CA THR A 139 -0.03 -16.61 33.54
C THR A 139 0.68 -16.65 32.20
N LYS A 140 1.28 -17.80 31.89
CA LYS A 140 1.90 -18.11 30.59
C LYS A 140 1.06 -17.56 29.45
N ALA A 141 1.67 -16.76 28.58
CA ALA A 141 1.00 -16.02 27.51
C ALA A 141 0.10 -16.91 26.63
N GLY A 142 -1.06 -16.39 26.25
CA GLY A 142 -1.96 -17.04 25.31
C GLY A 142 -1.30 -17.20 23.93
N LEU A 143 -1.29 -18.41 23.39
CA LEU A 143 -0.65 -18.68 22.10
C LEU A 143 -1.55 -18.21 20.94
N ILE A 144 -1.05 -17.28 20.13
CA ILE A 144 -1.69 -16.87 18.88
C ILE A 144 -1.30 -17.88 17.80
N ASP A 145 -2.13 -18.92 17.64
CA ASP A 145 -1.95 -19.98 16.63
C ASP A 145 -2.31 -19.49 15.22
N GLY A 146 -1.35 -18.83 14.59
CA GLY A 146 -1.48 -18.34 13.22
C GLY A 146 -1.56 -19.44 12.16
N LYS A 147 -1.12 -20.67 12.45
CA LYS A 147 -1.32 -21.83 11.59
C LYS A 147 -2.80 -22.20 11.54
N LYS A 148 -3.44 -22.37 12.70
CA LYS A 148 -4.88 -22.63 12.78
C LYS A 148 -5.69 -21.51 12.13
N ILE A 149 -5.40 -20.25 12.45
CA ILE A 149 -6.10 -19.10 11.87
C ILE A 149 -5.95 -19.08 10.35
N ALA A 150 -4.75 -19.34 9.81
CA ALA A 150 -4.52 -19.44 8.37
C ALA A 150 -5.25 -20.65 7.73
N GLU A 151 -5.40 -21.78 8.45
CA GLU A 151 -6.18 -22.93 7.99
C GLU A 151 -7.68 -22.64 7.92
N ASP A 152 -8.23 -21.92 8.90
CA ASP A 152 -9.64 -21.50 8.88
C ASP A 152 -9.90 -20.49 7.75
N ILE A 153 -9.02 -19.50 7.54
CA ILE A 153 -9.10 -18.56 6.41
C ILE A 153 -9.04 -19.28 5.06
N ARG A 154 -8.22 -20.33 4.89
CA ARG A 154 -8.18 -21.09 3.63
C ARG A 154 -9.47 -21.87 3.38
N LYS A 155 -10.19 -22.34 4.41
CA LYS A 155 -11.53 -22.95 4.26
C LYS A 155 -12.56 -21.93 3.80
N GLU A 156 -12.52 -20.71 4.37
CA GLU A 156 -13.38 -19.59 3.97
C GLU A 156 -13.17 -19.21 2.50
N ILE A 157 -11.92 -19.04 2.08
CA ILE A 157 -11.54 -18.76 0.67
C ILE A 157 -12.01 -19.91 -0.25
N ALA A 158 -11.75 -21.17 0.10
CA ALA A 158 -12.14 -22.33 -0.70
C ALA A 158 -13.67 -22.39 -0.92
N ALA A 159 -14.47 -22.09 0.11
CA ALA A 159 -15.91 -22.04 0.02
C ALA A 159 -16.42 -20.90 -0.88
N GLU A 160 -15.79 -19.72 -0.83
CA GLU A 160 -16.13 -18.59 -1.71
C GLU A 160 -15.72 -18.86 -3.17
N VAL A 161 -14.54 -19.45 -3.41
CA VAL A 161 -14.08 -19.85 -4.76
C VAL A 161 -15.06 -20.81 -5.43
N GLN A 162 -15.53 -21.84 -4.70
CA GLN A 162 -16.51 -22.81 -5.23
C GLN A 162 -17.86 -22.17 -5.61
N GLN A 163 -18.22 -21.02 -5.04
CA GLN A 163 -19.42 -20.27 -5.43
C GLN A 163 -19.14 -19.39 -6.65
N LEU A 164 -18.04 -18.62 -6.61
CA LEU A 164 -17.68 -17.69 -7.68
C LEU A 164 -17.33 -18.40 -9.00
N GLN A 165 -16.64 -19.54 -8.94
CA GLN A 165 -16.29 -20.33 -10.13
C GLN A 165 -17.53 -20.80 -10.89
N LYS A 166 -18.63 -21.10 -10.19
CA LYS A 166 -19.91 -21.48 -10.81
C LYS A 166 -20.62 -20.30 -11.47
N ALA A 167 -20.45 -19.09 -10.94
CA ALA A 167 -21.05 -17.87 -11.49
C ALA A 167 -20.25 -17.26 -12.65
N ALA A 168 -18.92 -17.31 -12.59
CA ALA A 168 -18.01 -16.63 -13.53
C ALA A 168 -17.25 -17.58 -14.48
N GLY A 169 -17.50 -18.89 -14.41
CA GLY A 169 -16.98 -19.89 -15.35
C GLY A 169 -15.49 -20.23 -15.23
N ARG A 170 -14.74 -19.59 -14.34
CA ARG A 170 -13.30 -19.87 -14.09
C ARG A 170 -12.91 -19.65 -12.63
N ALA A 171 -11.84 -20.29 -12.19
CA ALA A 171 -11.21 -20.02 -10.90
C ALA A 171 -10.38 -18.70 -10.92
N PRO A 172 -10.01 -18.16 -9.74
CA PRO A 172 -8.95 -17.15 -9.63
C PRO A 172 -7.58 -17.72 -10.03
N GLY A 173 -6.78 -16.90 -10.71
CA GLY A 173 -5.44 -17.27 -11.19
C GLY A 173 -4.30 -16.59 -10.43
N LEU A 174 -3.38 -17.34 -9.83
CA LEU A 174 -2.15 -16.82 -9.21
C LEU A 174 -0.91 -17.26 -9.98
N ALA A 175 -0.17 -16.29 -10.53
CA ALA A 175 1.13 -16.51 -11.15
C ALA A 175 2.27 -16.31 -10.14
N VAL A 176 3.24 -17.23 -10.14
CA VAL A 176 4.42 -17.20 -9.27
C VAL A 176 5.69 -17.28 -10.10
N VAL A 177 6.54 -16.26 -10.01
CA VAL A 177 7.87 -16.24 -10.60
C VAL A 177 8.91 -16.52 -9.52
N LEU A 178 9.79 -17.49 -9.76
CA LEU A 178 10.96 -17.80 -8.93
C LEU A 178 12.22 -17.55 -9.76
N VAL A 179 13.29 -17.07 -9.12
CA VAL A 179 14.61 -16.88 -9.76
C VAL A 179 15.67 -17.54 -8.89
N GLY A 180 16.43 -18.47 -9.47
CA GLY A 180 17.48 -19.24 -8.78
C GLY A 180 17.00 -20.39 -7.88
N ALA A 181 17.94 -21.25 -7.49
CA ALA A 181 17.68 -22.53 -6.82
C ALA A 181 17.82 -22.44 -5.27
N ARG A 182 17.23 -21.39 -4.67
CA ARG A 182 17.28 -21.19 -3.21
C ARG A 182 16.33 -22.14 -2.48
N LYS A 183 16.87 -23.10 -1.73
CA LYS A 183 16.12 -24.15 -0.98
C LYS A 183 15.03 -23.62 -0.03
N ASP A 184 15.18 -22.40 0.48
CA ASP A 184 14.16 -21.72 1.29
C ASP A 184 13.06 -21.10 0.41
N SER A 185 13.43 -20.41 -0.67
CA SER A 185 12.50 -19.92 -1.70
C SER A 185 11.68 -21.05 -2.34
N GLU A 186 12.32 -22.17 -2.74
CA GLU A 186 11.66 -23.39 -3.23
C GLU A 186 10.60 -23.91 -2.25
N THR A 187 10.93 -23.91 -0.96
CA THR A 187 10.03 -24.40 0.09
C THR A 187 8.83 -23.47 0.26
N TYR A 188 9.03 -22.15 0.14
CA TYR A 188 7.94 -21.18 0.10
C TYR A 188 7.07 -21.32 -1.16
N VAL A 189 7.67 -21.42 -2.35
CA VAL A 189 6.96 -21.56 -3.63
C VAL A 189 6.16 -22.86 -3.66
N ARG A 190 6.72 -24.00 -3.20
CA ARG A 190 5.99 -25.27 -3.06
C ARG A 190 4.81 -25.15 -2.10
N SER A 191 4.97 -24.41 -1.00
CA SER A 191 3.91 -24.16 -0.03
C SER A 191 2.79 -23.27 -0.61
N LYS A 192 3.15 -22.25 -1.41
CA LYS A 192 2.21 -21.40 -2.14
C LYS A 192 1.46 -22.17 -3.24
N LYS A 193 2.17 -22.91 -4.10
CA LYS A 193 1.59 -23.81 -5.14
C LYS A 193 0.61 -24.83 -4.50
N LYS A 194 0.94 -25.41 -3.33
CA LYS A 194 0.02 -26.27 -2.54
C LYS A 194 -1.20 -25.51 -2.00
N ALA A 195 -1.00 -24.32 -1.44
CA ALA A 195 -2.08 -23.53 -0.85
C ALA A 195 -3.09 -23.02 -1.92
N CYS A 196 -2.64 -22.74 -3.15
CA CYS A 196 -3.52 -22.49 -4.30
C CYS A 196 -4.45 -23.69 -4.57
N ALA A 197 -3.90 -24.90 -4.61
CA ALA A 197 -4.66 -26.12 -4.84
C ALA A 197 -5.63 -26.44 -3.68
N GLU A 198 -5.25 -26.15 -2.43
CA GLU A 198 -6.14 -26.27 -1.26
C GLU A 198 -7.38 -25.37 -1.36
N VAL A 199 -7.32 -24.24 -2.06
CA VAL A 199 -8.44 -23.30 -2.20
C VAL A 199 -9.09 -23.28 -3.59
N GLY A 200 -8.65 -24.14 -4.52
CA GLY A 200 -9.21 -24.25 -5.86
C GLY A 200 -8.79 -23.14 -6.85
N PHE A 201 -7.64 -22.49 -6.65
CA PHE A 201 -7.08 -21.54 -7.62
C PHE A 201 -6.37 -22.24 -8.80
N GLU A 202 -6.38 -21.62 -9.98
CA GLU A 202 -5.45 -21.95 -11.07
C GLU A 202 -4.07 -21.35 -10.70
N SER A 203 -3.00 -22.16 -10.71
CA SER A 203 -1.65 -21.72 -10.33
C SER A 203 -0.71 -21.79 -11.52
N PHE A 204 -0.16 -20.64 -11.90
CA PHE A 204 0.85 -20.52 -12.95
C PHE A 204 2.22 -20.38 -12.30
N GLY A 205 3.26 -20.93 -12.92
CA GLY A 205 4.62 -20.89 -12.40
C GLY A 205 5.63 -20.67 -13.52
N THR A 206 6.59 -19.78 -13.29
CA THR A 206 7.83 -19.70 -14.09
C THR A 206 9.00 -19.73 -13.12
N ASP A 207 9.80 -20.79 -13.21
CA ASP A 207 10.99 -20.97 -12.38
C ASP A 207 12.22 -20.68 -13.29
N LEU A 208 12.94 -19.58 -13.04
CA LEU A 208 14.04 -19.03 -13.87
C LEU A 208 15.42 -19.32 -13.26
N ALA A 209 16.45 -19.36 -14.10
CA ALA A 209 17.84 -19.56 -13.67
C ALA A 209 18.37 -18.37 -12.83
N GLU A 210 19.40 -18.60 -12.01
CA GLU A 210 19.93 -17.54 -11.13
C GLU A 210 20.65 -16.42 -11.89
N ASP A 211 21.19 -16.72 -13.07
CA ASP A 211 21.88 -15.82 -14.00
C ASP A 211 20.95 -15.12 -15.01
N VAL A 212 19.63 -15.30 -14.90
CA VAL A 212 18.64 -14.71 -15.82
C VAL A 212 18.80 -13.19 -15.95
N SER A 213 18.56 -12.68 -17.16
CA SER A 213 18.61 -11.24 -17.41
C SER A 213 17.40 -10.51 -16.80
N GLN A 214 17.61 -9.27 -16.35
CA GLN A 214 16.50 -8.43 -15.87
C GLN A 214 15.45 -8.19 -16.97
N GLU A 215 15.85 -8.08 -18.23
CA GLU A 215 14.92 -7.90 -19.34
C GLU A 215 14.00 -9.12 -19.52
N GLU A 216 14.55 -10.33 -19.44
CA GLU A 216 13.79 -11.58 -19.54
C GLU A 216 12.80 -11.76 -18.38
N LEU A 217 13.23 -11.46 -17.15
CA LEU A 217 12.34 -11.43 -15.99
C LEU A 217 11.20 -10.41 -16.17
N LEU A 218 11.50 -9.21 -16.69
CA LEU A 218 10.48 -8.19 -17.00
C LEU A 218 9.53 -8.64 -18.13
N ARG A 219 10.01 -9.38 -19.14
CA ARG A 219 9.16 -9.99 -20.18
C ARG A 219 8.18 -11.02 -19.59
N VAL A 220 8.62 -11.84 -18.62
CA VAL A 220 7.73 -12.80 -17.91
C VAL A 220 6.67 -12.06 -17.08
N VAL A 221 7.04 -11.01 -16.36
CA VAL A 221 6.08 -10.16 -15.62
C VAL A 221 5.08 -9.50 -16.57
N ALA A 222 5.54 -8.99 -17.73
CA ALA A 222 4.69 -8.38 -18.75
C ALA A 222 3.69 -9.39 -19.36
N GLN A 223 4.11 -10.64 -19.60
CA GLN A 223 3.22 -11.72 -20.06
C GLN A 223 2.12 -11.99 -19.03
N TYR A 224 2.45 -12.14 -17.74
CA TYR A 224 1.46 -12.35 -16.70
C TYR A 224 0.57 -11.13 -16.41
N ASN A 225 1.05 -9.90 -16.65
CA ASN A 225 0.21 -8.70 -16.65
C ASN A 225 -0.85 -8.78 -17.77
N ALA A 226 -0.45 -9.17 -18.98
CA ALA A 226 -1.33 -9.27 -20.14
C ALA A 226 -2.34 -10.45 -20.06
N ASP A 227 -1.97 -11.58 -19.44
CA ASP A 227 -2.82 -12.78 -19.40
C ASP A 227 -4.17 -12.50 -18.69
N PRO A 228 -5.32 -12.68 -19.38
CA PRO A 228 -6.63 -12.46 -18.77
C PRO A 228 -6.98 -13.47 -17.67
N LYS A 229 -6.35 -14.66 -17.63
CA LYS A 229 -6.56 -15.68 -16.58
C LYS A 229 -5.89 -15.32 -15.25
N VAL A 230 -4.77 -14.60 -15.29
CA VAL A 230 -4.01 -14.24 -14.09
C VAL A 230 -4.66 -13.04 -13.41
N ASP A 231 -4.99 -13.19 -12.13
CA ASP A 231 -5.57 -12.16 -11.24
C ASP A 231 -4.57 -11.64 -10.21
N GLY A 232 -3.53 -12.42 -9.90
CA GLY A 232 -2.43 -12.04 -9.03
C GLY A 232 -1.08 -12.47 -9.57
N ILE A 233 -0.07 -11.64 -9.37
CA ILE A 233 1.33 -11.91 -9.69
C ILE A 233 2.15 -11.81 -8.41
N LEU A 234 3.02 -12.79 -8.22
CA LEU A 234 4.04 -12.84 -7.18
C LEU A 234 5.41 -13.04 -7.83
N VAL A 235 6.38 -12.19 -7.51
CA VAL A 235 7.80 -12.44 -7.75
C VAL A 235 8.44 -12.81 -6.41
N GLN A 236 9.02 -14.00 -6.31
CA GLN A 236 9.54 -14.50 -5.03
C GLN A 236 10.89 -13.84 -4.67
N LEU A 237 10.85 -12.97 -3.67
CA LEU A 237 12.01 -12.26 -3.13
C LEU A 237 12.85 -13.14 -2.16
N PRO A 238 14.13 -12.82 -1.92
CA PRO A 238 14.91 -11.76 -2.58
C PRO A 238 15.43 -12.23 -3.95
N LEU A 239 15.57 -11.28 -4.87
CA LEU A 239 16.13 -11.55 -6.21
C LEU A 239 17.67 -11.59 -6.22
N PRO A 240 18.30 -12.18 -7.25
CA PRO A 240 19.75 -12.12 -7.46
C PRO A 240 20.31 -10.70 -7.53
N LYS A 241 21.55 -10.50 -7.06
CA LYS A 241 22.15 -9.18 -6.82
C LYS A 241 22.34 -8.29 -8.07
N HIS A 242 22.32 -8.86 -9.28
CA HIS A 242 22.42 -8.10 -10.54
C HIS A 242 21.06 -7.61 -11.06
N ILE A 243 19.95 -8.02 -10.43
CA ILE A 243 18.59 -7.61 -10.80
C ILE A 243 18.12 -6.49 -9.87
N ASN A 244 17.61 -5.40 -10.45
CA ASN A 244 16.97 -4.34 -9.68
C ASN A 244 15.57 -4.78 -9.23
N GLU A 245 15.49 -5.27 -7.98
CA GLU A 245 14.24 -5.74 -7.36
C GLU A 245 13.10 -4.72 -7.44
N GLN A 246 13.37 -3.44 -7.20
CA GLN A 246 12.35 -2.38 -7.27
C GLN A 246 11.80 -2.22 -8.69
N ALA A 247 12.66 -2.27 -9.73
CA ALA A 247 12.23 -2.18 -11.12
C ALA A 247 11.37 -3.38 -11.57
N VAL A 248 11.54 -4.55 -10.95
CA VAL A 248 10.71 -5.74 -11.20
C VAL A 248 9.36 -5.63 -10.47
N LEU A 249 9.35 -5.13 -9.24
CA LEU A 249 8.11 -4.92 -8.48
C LEU A 249 7.25 -3.80 -9.08
N ASP A 250 7.85 -2.68 -9.50
CA ASP A 250 7.14 -1.57 -10.17
C ASP A 250 6.62 -1.94 -11.57
N ALA A 251 7.05 -3.07 -12.14
CA ALA A 251 6.53 -3.60 -13.40
C ALA A 251 5.27 -4.47 -13.22
N ILE A 252 4.86 -4.82 -12.00
CA ILE A 252 3.62 -5.55 -11.73
C ILE A 252 2.44 -4.57 -11.75
N SER A 253 1.37 -4.86 -12.49
CA SER A 253 0.20 -3.97 -12.55
C SER A 253 -0.49 -3.86 -11.18
N LEU A 254 -1.01 -2.67 -10.85
CA LEU A 254 -1.66 -2.40 -9.56
C LEU A 254 -2.83 -3.34 -9.27
N GLU A 255 -3.51 -3.80 -10.31
CA GLU A 255 -4.65 -4.71 -10.28
C GLU A 255 -4.24 -6.16 -10.01
N LYS A 256 -2.94 -6.49 -10.13
CA LYS A 256 -2.36 -7.83 -9.91
C LYS A 256 -1.24 -7.88 -8.86
N ASP A 257 -0.83 -6.76 -8.26
CA ASP A 257 0.10 -6.65 -7.12
C ASP A 257 -0.49 -7.24 -5.82
N VAL A 258 -0.75 -8.55 -5.82
CA VAL A 258 -1.40 -9.25 -4.70
C VAL A 258 -0.50 -9.39 -3.48
N ASP A 259 0.81 -9.18 -3.61
CA ASP A 259 1.71 -9.06 -2.44
C ASP A 259 1.69 -7.65 -1.82
N GLY A 260 1.12 -6.66 -2.52
CA GLY A 260 0.81 -5.32 -2.02
C GLY A 260 2.04 -4.43 -1.81
N PHE A 261 3.00 -4.48 -2.73
CA PHE A 261 4.28 -3.74 -2.65
C PHE A 261 4.38 -2.53 -3.58
N HIS A 262 3.51 -2.39 -4.58
CA HIS A 262 3.49 -1.27 -5.52
C HIS A 262 3.32 0.06 -4.74
N PRO A 263 4.16 1.09 -4.95
CA PRO A 263 4.10 2.35 -4.20
C PRO A 263 2.73 3.04 -4.12
N GLN A 264 1.82 2.82 -5.09
CA GLN A 264 0.46 3.36 -5.05
C GLN A 264 -0.43 2.68 -3.97
N ASN A 265 -0.18 1.41 -3.65
CA ASN A 265 -0.84 0.72 -2.53
C ASN A 265 -0.38 1.31 -1.19
N ILE A 266 0.93 1.45 -0.96
CA ILE A 266 1.47 2.07 0.25
C ILE A 266 1.03 3.53 0.41
N GLY A 267 1.05 4.31 -0.69
CA GLY A 267 0.57 5.70 -0.69
C GLY A 267 -0.92 5.82 -0.38
N SER A 268 -1.75 4.93 -0.93
CA SER A 268 -3.19 4.92 -0.65
C SER A 268 -3.52 4.45 0.77
N LEU A 269 -2.73 3.54 1.34
CA LEU A 269 -2.82 3.11 2.74
C LEU A 269 -2.46 4.24 3.72
N ALA A 270 -1.52 5.11 3.37
CA ALA A 270 -1.12 6.26 4.20
C ALA A 270 -2.09 7.46 4.14
N MET A 271 -3.00 7.51 3.15
CA MET A 271 -3.90 8.64 2.94
C MET A 271 -5.30 8.38 3.51
N ARG A 272 -5.67 9.10 4.58
CA ARG A 272 -7.03 9.07 5.13
C ARG A 272 -8.08 9.36 4.05
N GLY A 273 -9.12 8.54 4.01
CA GLY A 273 -10.19 8.62 3.00
C GLY A 273 -9.86 7.96 1.66
N ARG A 274 -8.71 7.28 1.54
CA ARG A 274 -8.41 6.36 0.43
C ARG A 274 -8.35 4.93 0.94
N ASN A 275 -8.53 3.98 0.01
CA ASN A 275 -8.31 2.56 0.23
C ASN A 275 -7.27 2.09 -0.81
N PRO A 276 -6.27 1.27 -0.44
CA PRO A 276 -5.36 0.67 -1.40
C PRO A 276 -6.04 -0.45 -2.19
N THR A 277 -5.51 -0.77 -3.37
CA THR A 277 -5.96 -1.90 -4.20
C THR A 277 -5.60 -3.23 -3.55
N PHE A 278 -4.46 -3.30 -2.88
CA PHE A 278 -4.05 -4.43 -2.02
C PHE A 278 -3.30 -3.93 -0.79
N VAL A 279 -3.38 -4.69 0.31
CA VAL A 279 -2.60 -4.45 1.53
C VAL A 279 -1.55 -5.54 1.65
N SER A 280 -0.32 -5.16 1.96
CA SER A 280 0.84 -6.06 1.94
C SER A 280 0.61 -7.29 2.84
N CYS A 281 0.87 -8.49 2.31
CA CYS A 281 0.36 -9.76 2.86
C CYS A 281 0.72 -10.00 4.34
N THR A 282 1.99 -9.79 4.70
CA THR A 282 2.49 -10.02 6.06
C THR A 282 1.86 -9.03 7.08
N PRO A 283 1.88 -7.70 6.85
CA PRO A 283 1.10 -6.73 7.63
C PRO A 283 -0.41 -7.03 7.73
N LYS A 284 -1.08 -7.38 6.62
CA LYS A 284 -2.51 -7.77 6.61
C LYS A 284 -2.72 -8.97 7.55
N GLY A 285 -1.78 -9.92 7.53
CA GLY A 285 -1.77 -11.10 8.40
C GLY A 285 -1.62 -10.75 9.88
N CYS A 286 -0.71 -9.82 10.22
CA CYS A 286 -0.54 -9.35 11.60
C CYS A 286 -1.83 -8.74 12.17
N MET A 287 -2.55 -7.93 11.36
CA MET A 287 -3.82 -7.34 11.78
C MET A 287 -4.93 -8.39 11.94
N GLU A 288 -5.01 -9.38 11.03
CA GLU A 288 -6.00 -10.44 11.12
C GLU A 288 -5.74 -11.40 12.30
N LEU A 289 -4.48 -11.62 12.69
CA LEU A 289 -4.10 -12.32 13.92
C LEU A 289 -4.59 -11.58 15.17
N LEU A 290 -4.34 -10.27 15.28
CA LEU A 290 -4.83 -9.45 16.39
C LEU A 290 -6.36 -9.51 16.47
N LYS A 291 -7.03 -9.28 15.34
CA LYS A 291 -8.50 -9.30 15.21
C LYS A 291 -9.11 -10.65 15.60
N ARG A 292 -8.63 -11.77 15.05
CA ARG A 292 -9.17 -13.12 15.37
C ARG A 292 -8.78 -13.63 16.75
N SER A 293 -7.77 -13.04 17.39
CA SER A 293 -7.42 -13.27 18.80
C SER A 293 -8.20 -12.37 19.77
N GLY A 294 -9.12 -11.53 19.28
CA GLY A 294 -9.94 -10.63 20.11
C GLY A 294 -9.19 -9.40 20.66
N VAL A 295 -8.03 -9.06 20.10
CA VAL A 295 -7.18 -7.97 20.59
C VAL A 295 -7.72 -6.62 20.12
N GLN A 296 -8.14 -5.78 21.07
CA GLN A 296 -8.53 -4.40 20.80
C GLN A 296 -7.30 -3.55 20.44
N VAL A 297 -7.23 -3.06 19.20
CA VAL A 297 -6.14 -2.20 18.70
C VAL A 297 -6.41 -0.72 18.95
N ALA A 298 -7.66 -0.27 18.79
CA ALA A 298 -8.05 1.13 18.92
C ALA A 298 -7.76 1.68 20.33
N GLY A 299 -7.10 2.84 20.39
CA GLY A 299 -6.70 3.51 21.63
C GLY A 299 -5.48 2.91 22.34
N LYS A 300 -4.81 1.90 21.77
CA LYS A 300 -3.60 1.30 22.34
C LYS A 300 -2.31 2.01 21.92
N THR A 301 -1.25 1.85 22.70
CA THR A 301 0.11 2.14 22.23
C THR A 301 0.69 0.93 21.50
N ALA A 302 1.35 1.14 20.35
CA ALA A 302 1.95 0.07 19.58
C ALA A 302 3.40 0.40 19.16
N ALA A 303 4.30 -0.57 19.31
CA ALA A 303 5.69 -0.47 18.83
C ALA A 303 5.90 -1.41 17.64
N VAL A 304 6.38 -0.87 16.52
CA VAL A 304 6.80 -1.67 15.36
C VAL A 304 8.32 -1.66 15.29
N VAL A 305 8.95 -2.78 15.61
CA VAL A 305 10.40 -2.95 15.67
C VAL A 305 10.90 -3.41 14.30
N GLY A 306 11.05 -2.46 13.39
CA GLY A 306 11.35 -2.70 11.99
C GLY A 306 10.77 -1.59 11.10
N ARG A 307 11.45 -1.27 10.00
CA ARG A 307 11.04 -0.20 9.06
C ARG A 307 11.21 -0.55 7.59
N SER A 308 11.09 -1.83 7.25
CA SER A 308 11.11 -2.30 5.86
C SER A 308 9.86 -1.84 5.10
N ASN A 309 10.03 -1.56 3.81
CA ASN A 309 8.93 -1.15 2.92
C ASN A 309 7.80 -2.20 2.85
N ILE A 310 8.16 -3.49 2.93
CA ILE A 310 7.26 -4.64 2.77
C ILE A 310 6.59 -5.12 4.06
N VAL A 311 7.07 -4.70 5.24
CA VAL A 311 6.50 -5.10 6.54
C VAL A 311 6.40 -3.92 7.50
N GLY A 312 7.53 -3.37 7.96
CA GLY A 312 7.53 -2.42 9.08
C GLY A 312 6.72 -1.15 8.84
N LEU A 313 6.86 -0.55 7.65
CA LEU A 313 6.09 0.63 7.25
C LEU A 313 4.58 0.33 7.11
N PRO A 314 4.14 -0.62 6.27
CA PRO A 314 2.71 -0.94 6.14
C PRO A 314 2.06 -1.46 7.43
N ALA A 315 2.78 -2.19 8.29
CA ALA A 315 2.26 -2.60 9.60
C ALA A 315 1.99 -1.40 10.52
N ALA A 316 2.89 -0.41 10.55
CA ALA A 316 2.68 0.82 11.31
C ALA A 316 1.48 1.63 10.79
N LEU A 317 1.31 1.73 9.47
CA LEU A 317 0.16 2.42 8.86
C LEU A 317 -1.17 1.69 9.14
N LEU A 318 -1.19 0.36 9.12
CA LEU A 318 -2.40 -0.41 9.45
C LEU A 318 -2.82 -0.26 10.92
N LEU A 319 -1.85 -0.28 11.85
CA LEU A 319 -2.11 -0.02 13.26
C LEU A 319 -2.65 1.41 13.47
N GLN A 320 -2.07 2.41 12.78
CA GLN A 320 -2.52 3.80 12.84
C GLN A 320 -3.94 3.98 12.27
N ASN A 321 -4.27 3.27 11.18
CA ASN A 321 -5.61 3.26 10.59
C ASN A 321 -6.64 2.45 11.42
N ALA A 322 -6.17 1.65 12.38
CA ALA A 322 -6.97 0.97 13.41
C ALA A 322 -6.96 1.74 14.76
N ASP A 323 -6.72 3.06 14.71
CA ASP A 323 -6.71 4.01 15.84
C ASP A 323 -5.72 3.69 16.98
N ALA A 324 -4.62 2.99 16.70
CA ALA A 324 -3.50 2.88 17.64
C ALA A 324 -2.56 4.10 17.57
N THR A 325 -1.93 4.42 18.70
CA THR A 325 -0.79 5.35 18.77
C THR A 325 0.50 4.57 18.49
N VAL A 326 1.08 4.76 17.31
CA VAL A 326 2.17 3.91 16.80
C VAL A 326 3.54 4.60 16.87
N THR A 327 4.53 3.90 17.41
CA THR A 327 5.95 4.28 17.38
C THR A 327 6.75 3.27 16.57
N MET A 328 7.58 3.74 15.64
CA MET A 328 8.44 2.89 14.82
C MET A 328 9.86 2.87 15.39
N VAL A 329 10.37 1.68 15.69
CA VAL A 329 11.69 1.43 16.31
C VAL A 329 12.63 0.82 15.28
N HIS A 330 13.89 1.27 15.25
CA HIS A 330 14.89 0.78 14.29
C HIS A 330 16.31 0.86 14.85
N SER A 331 17.30 0.40 14.08
CA SER A 331 18.74 0.32 14.43
C SER A 331 19.47 1.66 14.67
N ARG A 332 18.72 2.75 14.90
CA ARG A 332 19.20 4.09 15.28
C ARG A 332 18.29 4.77 16.31
N THR A 333 17.32 4.05 16.87
CA THR A 333 16.47 4.51 17.97
C THR A 333 17.28 4.34 19.26
N PRO A 334 17.61 5.41 20.00
CA PRO A 334 18.17 5.27 21.34
C PRO A 334 17.12 4.67 22.27
N ASN A 335 17.57 3.90 23.26
CA ASN A 335 16.74 3.26 24.29
C ASN A 335 15.53 2.50 23.68
N ALA A 336 15.78 1.70 22.64
CA ALA A 336 14.75 0.96 21.91
C ALA A 336 13.89 0.07 22.83
N GLU A 337 14.53 -0.52 23.84
CA GLU A 337 13.93 -1.28 24.92
C GLU A 337 12.91 -0.50 25.75
N GLU A 338 13.15 0.78 26.04
CA GLU A 338 12.19 1.64 26.77
C GLU A 338 10.97 1.96 25.91
N VAL A 339 11.18 2.18 24.60
CA VAL A 339 10.10 2.45 23.64
C VAL A 339 9.20 1.24 23.46
N VAL A 340 9.77 0.03 23.38
CA VAL A 340 8.99 -1.22 23.31
C VAL A 340 8.26 -1.51 24.63
N ARG A 341 8.90 -1.23 25.78
CA ARG A 341 8.32 -1.42 27.12
C ARG A 341 7.14 -0.48 27.43
N ALA A 342 6.92 0.57 26.63
CA ALA A 342 5.75 1.44 26.71
C ALA A 342 4.51 0.92 25.93
N ALA A 343 4.70 -0.04 25.01
CA ALA A 343 3.67 -0.48 24.07
C ALA A 343 2.72 -1.55 24.65
N ASP A 344 1.42 -1.45 24.36
CA ASP A 344 0.43 -2.52 24.59
C ASP A 344 0.51 -3.61 23.50
N ILE A 345 0.98 -3.26 22.29
CA ILE A 345 1.11 -4.16 21.14
C ILE A 345 2.53 -4.02 20.57
N VAL A 346 3.25 -5.13 20.39
CA VAL A 346 4.57 -5.16 19.77
C VAL A 346 4.51 -5.96 18.48
N ILE A 347 4.93 -5.38 17.36
CA ILE A 347 5.19 -6.10 16.10
C ILE A 347 6.71 -6.12 15.89
N ALA A 348 7.34 -7.29 16.05
CA ALA A 348 8.77 -7.48 15.82
C ALA A 348 9.01 -7.92 14.37
N ALA A 349 9.74 -7.10 13.60
CA ALA A 349 9.99 -7.28 12.17
C ALA A 349 11.35 -6.68 11.75
N CYS A 350 12.38 -6.96 12.54
CA CYS A 350 13.74 -6.44 12.37
C CYS A 350 14.71 -7.41 11.68
N GLY A 351 14.36 -8.69 11.54
CA GLY A 351 15.20 -9.72 10.91
C GLY A 351 16.47 -10.01 11.70
N LYS A 352 16.32 -10.23 13.01
CA LYS A 352 17.41 -10.50 13.96
C LYS A 352 16.95 -11.45 15.05
N ALA A 353 17.47 -12.68 15.01
CA ALA A 353 17.19 -13.76 15.95
C ALA A 353 17.17 -13.30 17.42
N GLU A 354 16.02 -13.51 18.08
CA GLU A 354 15.85 -13.35 19.54
C GLU A 354 16.33 -11.99 20.10
N MET A 355 16.28 -10.91 19.30
CA MET A 355 16.75 -9.56 19.63
C MET A 355 15.87 -8.86 20.69
N VAL A 356 14.53 -8.96 20.55
CA VAL A 356 13.59 -8.36 21.50
C VAL A 356 13.49 -9.28 22.72
N LYS A 357 14.01 -8.83 23.86
CA LYS A 357 14.08 -9.60 25.10
C LYS A 357 12.81 -9.48 25.94
N GLY A 358 12.61 -10.42 26.87
CA GLY A 358 11.40 -10.46 27.71
C GLY A 358 11.23 -9.21 28.57
N ASP A 359 12.33 -8.59 29.01
CA ASP A 359 12.31 -7.33 29.78
C ASP A 359 12.00 -6.09 28.92
N TRP A 360 12.03 -6.19 27.58
CA TRP A 360 11.54 -5.15 26.68
C TRP A 360 10.00 -5.17 26.59
N ILE A 361 9.37 -6.29 26.95
CA ILE A 361 7.91 -6.45 26.83
C ILE A 361 7.22 -5.83 28.04
N LYS A 362 6.21 -5.00 27.80
CA LYS A 362 5.32 -4.50 28.84
C LYS A 362 4.48 -5.65 29.42
N PRO A 363 4.38 -5.81 30.76
CA PRO A 363 3.52 -6.83 31.36
C PRO A 363 2.08 -6.75 30.83
N GLY A 364 1.59 -7.85 30.26
CA GLY A 364 0.28 -7.95 29.65
C GLY A 364 0.16 -7.45 28.20
N ALA A 365 1.23 -7.02 27.54
CA ALA A 365 1.20 -6.66 26.11
C ALA A 365 0.98 -7.87 25.19
N VAL A 366 0.55 -7.60 23.96
CA VAL A 366 0.42 -8.60 22.88
C VAL A 366 1.62 -8.52 21.95
N VAL A 367 2.22 -9.65 21.62
CA VAL A 367 3.45 -9.74 20.81
C VAL A 367 3.20 -10.52 19.52
N ILE A 368 3.37 -9.84 18.39
CA ILE A 368 3.37 -10.43 17.05
C ILE A 368 4.82 -10.47 16.55
N ASP A 369 5.37 -11.67 16.46
CA ASP A 369 6.71 -11.93 15.95
C ASP A 369 6.63 -12.33 14.47
N VAL A 370 7.17 -11.46 13.62
CA VAL A 370 7.23 -11.61 12.16
C VAL A 370 8.59 -12.20 11.73
N GLY A 371 9.58 -12.21 12.63
CA GLY A 371 10.92 -12.70 12.34
C GLY A 371 10.92 -14.17 11.90
N ILE A 372 11.83 -14.51 10.99
CA ILE A 372 12.12 -15.90 10.64
C ILE A 372 13.61 -16.06 10.33
N ASN A 373 14.36 -16.34 11.39
CA ASN A 373 15.81 -16.42 11.39
C ASN A 373 16.23 -17.89 11.51
N ALA A 374 17.16 -18.34 10.67
CA ALA A 374 17.82 -19.62 10.85
C ALA A 374 18.96 -19.48 11.87
N VAL A 375 19.03 -20.37 12.85
CA VAL A 375 20.10 -20.43 13.86
C VAL A 375 20.59 -21.87 13.93
N ASP A 376 21.90 -22.06 13.83
CA ASP A 376 22.53 -23.38 13.81
C ASP A 376 22.19 -24.17 15.08
N ASP A 377 21.86 -25.45 14.89
CA ASP A 377 21.38 -26.36 15.92
C ASP A 377 21.69 -27.80 15.49
N ALA A 378 22.79 -28.34 16.04
CA ALA A 378 23.25 -29.70 15.77
C ALA A 378 22.27 -30.79 16.28
N SER A 379 21.29 -30.44 17.13
CA SER A 379 20.23 -31.37 17.55
C SER A 379 19.04 -31.40 16.57
N ALA A 380 18.87 -30.34 15.78
CA ALA A 380 17.80 -30.25 14.80
C ALA A 380 18.10 -31.10 13.55
N LYS A 381 17.09 -31.83 13.05
CA LYS A 381 17.18 -32.68 11.85
C LYS A 381 17.66 -31.98 10.57
N ARG A 382 17.72 -30.64 10.55
CA ARG A 382 18.20 -29.82 9.41
C ARG A 382 19.58 -29.20 9.64
N GLY A 383 20.20 -29.40 10.81
CA GLY A 383 21.38 -28.67 11.28
C GLY A 383 21.09 -27.26 11.81
N TYR A 384 19.83 -26.82 11.77
CA TYR A 384 19.40 -25.51 12.26
C TYR A 384 17.95 -25.53 12.76
N ARG A 385 17.65 -24.63 13.70
CA ARG A 385 16.29 -24.27 14.15
C ARG A 385 15.85 -22.96 13.50
N LEU A 386 14.53 -22.72 13.45
CA LEU A 386 13.95 -21.44 13.04
C LEU A 386 13.46 -20.70 14.28
N VAL A 387 13.84 -19.43 14.41
CA VAL A 387 13.48 -18.56 15.54
C VAL A 387 12.97 -17.22 15.05
N GLY A 388 12.19 -16.54 15.89
CA GLY A 388 11.68 -15.21 15.60
C GLY A 388 12.67 -14.09 15.94
N ASP A 389 12.17 -12.86 15.88
CA ASP A 389 12.89 -11.67 16.32
C ASP A 389 12.76 -11.45 17.84
N VAL A 390 11.86 -12.18 18.51
CA VAL A 390 11.60 -12.13 19.95
C VAL A 390 12.21 -13.35 20.65
N ALA A 391 12.78 -13.14 21.83
CA ALA A 391 13.18 -14.23 22.72
C ALA A 391 11.93 -14.89 23.34
N PHE A 392 11.28 -15.77 22.57
CA PHE A 392 9.93 -16.28 22.84
C PHE A 392 9.72 -16.79 24.27
N ALA A 393 10.67 -17.55 24.83
CA ALA A 393 10.55 -18.12 26.18
C ALA A 393 10.53 -17.04 27.28
N GLU A 394 11.30 -15.95 27.10
CA GLU A 394 11.33 -14.81 28.02
C GLU A 394 10.03 -14.00 27.87
N ALA A 395 9.65 -13.65 26.63
CA ALA A 395 8.47 -12.84 26.33
C ALA A 395 7.16 -13.53 26.71
N ALA A 396 7.05 -14.85 26.55
CA ALA A 396 5.86 -15.63 26.90
C ALA A 396 5.60 -15.73 28.43
N ALA A 397 6.54 -15.27 29.27
CA ALA A 397 6.34 -15.11 30.71
C ALA A 397 5.81 -13.72 31.11
N VAL A 398 5.76 -12.76 30.17
CA VAL A 398 5.45 -11.34 30.41
C VAL A 398 4.25 -10.85 29.59
N ALA A 399 4.13 -11.31 28.33
CA ALA A 399 3.04 -10.98 27.43
C ALA A 399 1.70 -11.59 27.89
N SER A 400 0.58 -10.95 27.52
CA SER A 400 -0.75 -11.58 27.64
C SER A 400 -1.00 -12.57 26.50
N MET A 401 -0.50 -12.27 25.29
CA MET A 401 -0.57 -13.14 24.12
C MET A 401 0.69 -13.02 23.25
N ILE A 402 1.09 -14.12 22.62
CA ILE A 402 2.28 -14.17 21.74
C ILE A 402 2.11 -15.14 20.57
N THR A 403 2.58 -14.77 19.38
CA THR A 403 2.71 -15.69 18.23
C THR A 403 3.99 -16.53 18.34
N PRO A 404 3.96 -17.84 18.04
CA PRO A 404 5.18 -18.64 17.95
C PRO A 404 5.90 -18.43 16.61
N VAL A 405 7.22 -18.64 16.61
CA VAL A 405 7.99 -18.84 15.37
C VAL A 405 8.70 -20.20 15.46
N PRO A 406 8.49 -21.12 14.49
CA PRO A 406 7.50 -21.06 13.41
C PRO A 406 6.05 -21.23 13.92
N GLY A 407 5.07 -20.89 13.07
CA GLY A 407 3.63 -21.16 13.31
C GLY A 407 2.74 -19.93 13.47
N GLY A 408 3.30 -18.75 13.73
CA GLY A 408 2.60 -17.47 13.83
C GLY A 408 2.35 -16.82 12.47
N VAL A 409 3.16 -15.83 12.11
CA VAL A 409 2.87 -14.93 10.97
C VAL A 409 3.10 -15.58 9.59
N GLY A 410 4.09 -16.47 9.44
CA GLY A 410 4.41 -17.09 8.14
C GLY A 410 3.23 -17.78 7.42
N PRO A 411 2.44 -18.65 8.10
CA PRO A 411 1.19 -19.19 7.54
C PRO A 411 0.18 -18.12 7.12
N MET A 412 0.07 -17.03 7.87
CA MET A 412 -0.85 -15.92 7.59
C MET A 412 -0.45 -15.14 6.34
N THR A 413 0.86 -14.95 6.08
CA THR A 413 1.32 -14.32 4.83
C THR A 413 0.81 -15.08 3.59
N ILE A 414 0.80 -16.42 3.63
CA ILE A 414 0.26 -17.23 2.52
C ILE A 414 -1.27 -17.12 2.45
N ALA A 415 -1.97 -17.15 3.58
CA ALA A 415 -3.43 -16.97 3.60
C ALA A 415 -3.85 -15.58 3.07
N MET A 416 -3.10 -14.53 3.37
CA MET A 416 -3.36 -13.16 2.90
C MET A 416 -3.03 -12.96 1.42
N LEU A 417 -2.02 -13.64 0.88
CA LEU A 417 -1.74 -13.67 -0.56
C LEU A 417 -2.91 -14.29 -1.35
N LEU A 418 -3.48 -15.38 -0.84
CA LEU A 418 -4.68 -15.99 -1.43
C LEU A 418 -5.88 -15.06 -1.30
N GLN A 419 -6.09 -14.46 -0.12
CA GLN A 419 -7.17 -13.49 0.12
C GLN A 419 -7.08 -12.27 -0.80
N ASN A 420 -5.88 -11.70 -1.00
CA ASN A 420 -5.64 -10.61 -1.95
C ASN A 420 -5.94 -11.05 -3.39
N THR A 421 -5.49 -12.24 -3.81
CA THR A 421 -5.80 -12.77 -5.14
C THR A 421 -7.30 -12.93 -5.38
N LEU A 422 -8.05 -13.42 -4.38
CA LEU A 422 -9.51 -13.53 -4.43
C LEU A 422 -10.17 -12.14 -4.53
N GLU A 423 -9.70 -11.14 -3.78
CA GLU A 423 -10.19 -9.76 -3.86
C GLU A 423 -9.92 -9.12 -5.24
N GLY A 424 -8.75 -9.39 -5.84
CA GLY A 424 -8.38 -8.95 -7.19
C GLY A 424 -9.27 -9.58 -8.28
N TYR A 425 -9.45 -10.90 -8.23
CA TYR A 425 -10.37 -11.65 -9.08
C TYR A 425 -11.81 -11.10 -8.97
N LYS A 426 -12.32 -10.91 -7.76
CA LYS A 426 -13.68 -10.38 -7.53
C LYS A 426 -13.88 -9.00 -8.17
N ARG A 427 -12.87 -8.12 -8.09
CA ARG A 427 -12.87 -6.83 -8.79
C ARG A 427 -12.92 -6.99 -10.32
N ARG A 428 -12.09 -7.87 -10.90
CA ARG A 428 -12.04 -8.13 -12.35
C ARG A 428 -13.27 -8.85 -12.91
N VAL A 429 -14.01 -9.58 -12.07
CA VAL A 429 -15.29 -10.22 -12.43
C VAL A 429 -16.43 -9.20 -12.33
N ALA A 430 -16.46 -8.36 -11.29
CA ALA A 430 -17.49 -7.33 -11.12
C ALA A 430 -17.35 -6.12 -12.07
N SER A 431 -16.25 -6.03 -12.82
CA SER A 431 -16.00 -5.00 -13.85
C SER A 431 -16.28 -5.50 -15.28
N ARG A 432 -17.13 -6.52 -15.43
CA ARG A 432 -17.54 -7.14 -16.70
C ARG A 432 -19.06 -7.21 -16.78
#